data_AF-A0A836FXQ3-F1
#
_entry.id   AF-A0A836FXQ3-F1
#
_cell.length_a   1.000
_cell.length_b   1.000
_cell.length_c   1.000
_cell.angle_alpha   90.00
_cell.angle_beta   90.00
_cell.angle_gamma   90.00
#
_symmetry.space_group_name_H-M   'P 1'
#
loop_
_entity.id
_entity.type
_entity.pdbx_description
1 polymer ?
#
loop_
_entity_poly.entity_id
_entity_poly.type
_entity_poly.pdbx_seq_one_letter_code
_entity_poly.pdbx_strand_id
1 'polypeptide(L)'
;MVALERVYVLGSFCELRIITSLSSTQLSKVTLRKQVEEDGTSTAARAEVFGTELIPEVPVHLPPGRSLSIFTATGCTLSLVAPPTVLQRCYATSLGATWVRSLLDFHSHLERARVDARSRDDVGPRVLVVSDRHHSGASTYVRWLSNFAVRLGYHPLLLDGVLDTPSFAFPGSIALFHAQHCMDIEEEMNLTPALYAQVGQSRTTNPRLYLHWVQQLLPHGMSKMARSERCRVGGLFFDFGVLEPQEVEQAEEAAAAAGSSVDPSASNYPAPAEVGRNKAQTNPLDTLLDTIALADIDHVCVIGSSWLRWKLVQRAWERFGGETSMDIVQSMLDPRWEVPPEVACGGGQHFKLFLFDSVELVRSVPVLLWKRQRWLQYFFGTPTSPVKPTLVTLEASQVRVATVGAAAIDAMSTLLPMMDGEDANRQKADVAAVSFVTLQDVALKDHIVAISTATEYERTPDGELHRLPFHVFEQSIRQGTVLGFALVESVTAERLTLLVSGCPLDKELGLCFLITEELLKS
;
A
#
# COMPACT_ATOMS: atom_id res chain seq x y z
N MET A 1 21.36 25.39 -12.63
CA MET A 1 22.58 24.69 -12.16
C MET A 1 22.93 23.62 -13.18
N VAL A 2 24.22 23.39 -13.46
CA VAL A 2 24.67 22.41 -14.46
C VAL A 2 24.82 21.05 -13.79
N ALA A 3 24.33 19.98 -14.42
CA ALA A 3 24.53 18.61 -13.95
C ALA A 3 26.00 18.23 -14.12
N LEU A 4 26.56 17.52 -13.13
CA LEU A 4 27.94 17.04 -13.16
C LEU A 4 27.94 15.53 -13.27
N GLU A 5 28.94 14.99 -13.98
CA GLU A 5 29.20 13.56 -14.02
C GLU A 5 30.20 13.20 -12.90
N ARG A 6 29.92 12.10 -12.18
CA ARG A 6 30.85 11.48 -11.25
C ARG A 6 30.86 9.97 -11.44
N VAL A 7 32.06 9.40 -11.43
CA VAL A 7 32.28 7.96 -11.56
C VAL A 7 32.46 7.34 -10.17
N TYR A 8 31.79 6.22 -9.95
CA TYR A 8 31.88 5.41 -8.73
C TYR A 8 32.37 4.01 -9.09
N VAL A 9 33.43 3.56 -8.45
CA VAL A 9 33.92 2.17 -8.55
C VAL A 9 33.47 1.43 -7.31
N LEU A 10 32.65 0.40 -7.50
CA LEU A 10 32.09 -0.42 -6.43
C LEU A 10 32.77 -1.79 -6.42
N GLY A 11 33.18 -2.22 -5.23
CA GLY A 11 33.64 -3.60 -5.00
C GLY A 11 32.48 -4.60 -5.08
N SER A 12 32.81 -5.90 -5.06
CA SER A 12 31.80 -6.95 -4.95
C SER A 12 31.00 -6.78 -3.66
N PHE A 13 29.68 -6.98 -3.78
CA PHE A 13 28.73 -6.91 -2.69
C PHE A 13 28.56 -5.50 -2.09
N CYS A 14 29.00 -4.46 -2.80
CA CYS A 14 28.84 -3.07 -2.38
C CYS A 14 27.59 -2.43 -3.00
N GLU A 15 27.23 -1.27 -2.49
CA GLU A 15 26.14 -0.45 -3.01
C GLU A 15 26.52 1.04 -3.14
N LEU A 16 25.86 1.72 -4.06
CA LEU A 16 25.85 3.18 -4.18
C LEU A 16 24.51 3.72 -3.68
N ARG A 17 24.55 4.52 -2.62
CA ARG A 17 23.38 5.20 -2.06
C ARG A 17 23.20 6.57 -2.71
N ILE A 18 21.99 6.84 -3.17
CA ILE A 18 21.64 8.05 -3.91
C ILE A 18 20.37 8.65 -3.31
N ILE A 19 20.38 9.96 -3.06
CA ILE A 19 19.17 10.71 -2.70
C ILE A 19 18.93 11.75 -3.80
N THR A 20 17.91 11.52 -4.63
CA THR A 20 17.57 12.43 -5.72
C THR A 20 16.86 13.67 -5.18
N SER A 21 16.97 14.78 -5.91
CA SER A 21 16.34 16.04 -5.51
C SER A 21 14.91 16.11 -6.04
N LEU A 22 13.96 16.56 -5.20
CA LEU A 22 12.60 16.88 -5.63
C LEU A 22 12.53 18.23 -6.37
N SER A 23 13.41 19.18 -6.02
CA SER A 23 13.37 20.56 -6.51
C SER A 23 14.19 20.80 -7.78
N SER A 24 14.90 19.79 -8.29
CA SER A 24 15.73 19.95 -9.48
C SER A 24 14.93 19.61 -10.73
N THR A 25 14.99 20.49 -11.73
CA THR A 25 14.46 20.23 -13.07
C THR A 25 15.36 19.28 -13.88
N GLN A 26 16.58 19.02 -13.41
CA GLN A 26 17.50 18.08 -14.05
C GLN A 26 17.38 16.71 -13.37
N LEU A 27 16.97 15.72 -14.16
CA LEU A 27 16.89 14.34 -13.69
C LEU A 27 18.29 13.78 -13.49
N SER A 28 18.47 13.10 -12.36
CA SER A 28 19.66 12.30 -12.13
C SER A 28 19.59 11.07 -13.03
N LYS A 29 20.69 10.74 -13.72
CA LYS A 29 20.79 9.51 -14.52
C LYS A 29 21.99 8.69 -14.09
N VAL A 30 21.84 7.37 -14.07
CA VAL A 30 22.93 6.43 -13.80
C VAL A 30 23.17 5.55 -15.02
N THR A 31 24.43 5.22 -15.27
CA THR A 31 24.83 4.31 -16.34
C THR A 31 25.83 3.31 -15.80
N LEU A 32 25.54 2.01 -15.98
CA LEU A 32 26.50 0.94 -15.73
C LEU A 32 27.54 0.93 -16.85
N ARG A 33 28.81 1.17 -16.53
CA ARG A 33 29.88 1.16 -17.53
C ARG A 33 30.27 -0.26 -17.88
N LYS A 34 30.49 -0.52 -19.17
CA LYS A 34 31.06 -1.76 -19.68
C LYS A 34 32.50 -1.89 -19.18
N GLN A 35 32.83 -3.02 -18.56
CA GLN A 35 34.22 -3.32 -18.22
C GLN A 35 35.01 -3.65 -19.49
N VAL A 36 36.23 -3.12 -19.60
CA VAL A 36 37.17 -3.46 -20.67
C VAL A 36 37.79 -4.81 -20.33
N GLU A 37 37.71 -5.76 -21.25
CA GLU A 37 38.32 -7.08 -21.12
C GLU A 37 39.85 -6.95 -21.28
N GLU A 38 40.56 -6.81 -20.18
CA GLU A 38 41.98 -7.19 -20.11
C GLU A 38 42.01 -8.66 -19.64
N ASP A 39 42.53 -9.55 -20.48
CA ASP A 39 42.84 -10.97 -20.20
C ASP A 39 41.73 -12.04 -20.23
N GLY A 40 40.56 -11.79 -20.83
CA GLY A 40 39.62 -12.87 -21.21
C GLY A 40 38.93 -13.62 -20.05
N THR A 41 39.12 -13.20 -18.80
CA THR A 41 38.46 -13.72 -17.59
C THR A 41 37.60 -12.67 -16.89
N SER A 42 36.92 -11.79 -17.64
CA SER A 42 36.05 -10.79 -17.03
C SER A 42 34.75 -11.42 -16.52
N THR A 43 34.53 -11.39 -15.21
CA THR A 43 33.19 -11.59 -14.63
C THR A 43 32.30 -10.44 -15.06
N ALA A 44 31.23 -10.72 -15.82
CA ALA A 44 30.32 -9.69 -16.31
C ALA A 44 29.82 -8.80 -15.16
N ALA A 45 30.10 -7.49 -15.24
CA ALA A 45 29.66 -6.52 -14.25
C ALA A 45 28.14 -6.46 -14.19
N ARG A 46 27.57 -6.66 -13.00
CA ARG A 46 26.14 -6.57 -12.74
C ARG A 46 25.84 -5.53 -11.69
N ALA A 47 24.83 -4.72 -11.93
CA ALA A 47 24.28 -3.79 -10.96
C ALA A 47 22.76 -3.80 -11.06
N GLU A 48 22.09 -3.54 -9.95
CA GLU A 48 20.63 -3.60 -9.87
C GLU A 48 20.07 -2.53 -8.93
N VAL A 49 18.89 -2.03 -9.28
CA VAL A 49 18.12 -1.06 -8.50
C VAL A 49 16.79 -1.70 -8.18
N PHE A 50 16.49 -1.86 -6.89
CA PHE A 50 15.27 -2.53 -6.43
C PHE A 50 15.04 -3.93 -7.02
N GLY A 51 16.11 -4.67 -7.32
CA GLY A 51 16.06 -6.00 -7.92
C GLY A 51 15.93 -6.03 -9.44
N THR A 52 15.81 -4.87 -10.10
CA THR A 52 15.83 -4.72 -11.56
C THR A 52 17.27 -4.51 -12.03
N GLU A 53 17.75 -5.38 -12.92
CA GLU A 53 19.13 -5.31 -13.45
C GLU A 53 19.32 -4.10 -14.37
N LEU A 54 20.46 -3.41 -14.24
CA LEU A 54 20.89 -2.35 -15.14
C LEU A 54 21.53 -2.94 -16.38
N ILE A 55 21.15 -2.41 -17.54
CA ILE A 55 21.76 -2.78 -18.82
C ILE A 55 23.03 -1.92 -19.01
N PRO A 56 24.21 -2.53 -19.29
CA PRO A 56 25.43 -1.78 -19.54
C PRO A 56 25.26 -0.74 -20.66
N GLU A 57 25.84 0.44 -20.46
CA GLU A 57 25.80 1.60 -21.38
C GLU A 57 24.41 2.19 -21.64
N VAL A 58 23.35 1.67 -21.02
CA VAL A 58 22.01 2.26 -21.09
C VAL A 58 21.81 3.19 -19.89
N PRO A 59 21.58 4.49 -20.11
CA PRO A 59 21.29 5.41 -19.02
C PRO A 59 19.89 5.17 -18.48
N VAL A 60 19.77 5.11 -17.16
CA VAL A 60 18.50 5.01 -16.42
C VAL A 60 18.27 6.29 -15.63
N HIS A 61 17.11 6.91 -15.81
CA HIS A 61 16.68 8.10 -15.11
C HIS A 61 16.15 7.73 -13.72
N LEU A 62 16.78 8.28 -12.70
CA LEU A 62 16.37 8.06 -11.33
C LEU A 62 15.19 8.98 -10.99
N PRO A 63 14.09 8.44 -10.43
CA PRO A 63 12.94 9.24 -10.09
C PRO A 63 13.28 10.34 -9.08
N PRO A 64 12.67 11.54 -9.19
CA PRO A 64 12.97 12.65 -8.30
C PRO A 64 12.43 12.43 -6.88
N GLY A 65 13.16 12.95 -5.88
CA GLY A 65 12.77 12.89 -4.47
C GLY A 65 12.88 11.51 -3.82
N ARG A 66 13.63 10.57 -4.39
CA ARG A 66 13.79 9.19 -3.90
C ARG A 66 15.11 8.94 -3.22
N SER A 67 15.07 8.05 -2.22
CA SER A 67 16.23 7.42 -1.61
C SER A 67 16.39 6.04 -2.24
N LEU A 68 17.50 5.83 -2.93
CA LEU A 68 17.72 4.66 -3.78
C LEU A 68 19.05 3.99 -3.40
N SER A 69 19.11 2.68 -3.62
CA SER A 69 20.36 1.93 -3.56
C SER A 69 20.60 1.19 -4.87
N ILE A 70 21.82 1.32 -5.39
CA ILE A 70 22.30 0.55 -6.54
C ILE A 70 23.27 -0.50 -6.00
N PHE A 71 22.86 -1.75 -5.97
CA PHE A 71 23.67 -2.86 -5.47
C PHE A 71 24.41 -3.55 -6.59
N THR A 72 25.61 -4.07 -6.31
CA THR A 72 26.35 -4.94 -7.22
C THR A 72 26.83 -6.20 -6.52
N ALA A 73 26.51 -7.36 -7.09
CA ALA A 73 27.02 -8.64 -6.61
C ALA A 73 28.49 -8.85 -7.00
N THR A 74 28.87 -8.47 -8.23
CA THR A 74 30.19 -8.77 -8.82
C THR A 74 31.22 -7.66 -8.64
N GLY A 75 30.78 -6.44 -8.30
CA GLY A 75 31.58 -5.23 -8.47
C GLY A 75 31.32 -4.62 -9.86
N CYS A 76 31.34 -3.29 -9.93
CA CYS A 76 31.03 -2.56 -11.16
C CYS A 76 31.56 -1.12 -11.12
N THR A 77 31.53 -0.45 -12.27
CA THR A 77 31.75 1.01 -12.36
C THR A 77 30.46 1.69 -12.82
N LEU A 78 30.00 2.68 -12.07
CA LEU A 78 28.79 3.46 -12.36
C LEU A 78 29.18 4.90 -12.71
N SER A 79 28.56 5.46 -13.75
CA SER A 79 28.55 6.91 -13.99
C SER A 79 27.23 7.49 -13.52
N LEU A 80 27.30 8.47 -12.61
CA LEU A 80 26.15 9.22 -12.12
C LEU A 80 26.23 10.66 -12.63
N VAL A 81 25.26 11.07 -13.43
CA VAL A 81 25.08 12.47 -13.84
C VAL A 81 23.95 13.06 -13.02
N ALA A 82 24.26 14.03 -12.16
CA ALA A 82 23.28 14.62 -11.24
C ALA A 82 23.64 16.05 -10.83
N PRO A 83 22.71 16.82 -10.26
CA PRO A 83 23.01 18.11 -9.66
C PRO A 83 24.07 18.00 -8.54
N PRO A 84 24.90 19.03 -8.31
CA PRO A 84 25.93 19.00 -7.26
C PRO A 84 25.38 18.64 -5.87
N THR A 85 24.16 19.09 -5.55
CA THR A 85 23.47 18.79 -4.28
C THR A 85 23.13 17.31 -4.10
N VAL A 86 22.88 16.58 -5.19
CA VAL A 86 22.67 15.13 -5.18
C VAL A 86 24.01 14.43 -5.01
N LEU A 87 25.02 14.80 -5.81
CA LEU A 87 26.35 14.18 -5.75
C LEU A 87 27.02 14.34 -4.37
N GLN A 88 26.82 15.45 -3.68
CA GLN A 88 27.34 15.66 -2.32
C GLN A 88 26.73 14.71 -1.27
N ARG A 89 25.54 14.15 -1.54
CA ARG A 89 24.83 13.24 -0.62
C ARG A 89 24.99 11.78 -0.99
N CYS A 90 25.55 11.48 -2.16
CA CYS A 90 25.76 10.12 -2.62
C CYS A 90 27.03 9.52 -2.02
N TYR A 91 26.94 8.31 -1.49
CA TYR A 91 28.09 7.57 -0.96
C TYR A 91 28.04 6.10 -1.39
N ALA A 92 29.23 5.53 -1.58
CA ALA A 92 29.40 4.11 -1.87
C ALA A 92 29.80 3.39 -0.58
N THR A 93 29.29 2.18 -0.36
CA THR A 93 29.77 1.32 0.72
C THR A 93 31.10 0.70 0.32
N SER A 94 32.08 0.71 1.24
CA SER A 94 33.40 0.08 1.03
C SER A 94 33.47 -1.35 1.56
N LEU A 95 32.63 -1.67 2.54
CA LEU A 95 32.42 -3.00 3.10
C LEU A 95 31.03 -3.47 2.66
N GLY A 96 30.90 -4.75 2.31
CA GLY A 96 29.70 -5.28 1.69
C GLY A 96 28.41 -4.91 2.43
N ALA A 97 27.34 -4.61 1.69
CA ALA A 97 26.10 -4.09 2.24
C ALA A 97 25.36 -5.15 3.08
N THR A 98 25.46 -5.07 4.41
CA THR A 98 24.93 -6.08 5.34
C THR A 98 23.44 -6.37 5.13
N TRP A 99 22.62 -5.34 4.94
CA TRP A 99 21.17 -5.49 4.75
C TRP A 99 20.83 -6.33 3.50
N VAL A 100 21.67 -6.26 2.44
CA VAL A 100 21.47 -7.05 1.22
C VAL A 100 21.70 -8.54 1.49
N ARG A 101 22.58 -8.91 2.42
CA ARG A 101 22.74 -10.32 2.83
C ARG A 101 21.45 -10.85 3.43
N SER A 102 20.88 -10.12 4.39
CA SER A 102 19.61 -10.48 5.02
C SER A 102 18.47 -10.58 4.00
N LEU A 103 18.42 -9.66 3.02
CA LEU A 103 17.49 -9.72 1.90
C LEU A 103 17.66 -11.01 1.07
N LEU A 104 18.89 -11.35 0.68
CA LEU A 104 19.19 -12.53 -0.16
C LEU A 104 18.97 -13.85 0.58
N ASP A 105 19.32 -13.91 1.87
CA ASP A 105 19.07 -15.07 2.73
C ASP A 105 17.57 -15.31 2.86
N PHE A 106 16.78 -14.25 3.07
CA PHE A 106 15.34 -14.34 3.12
C PHE A 106 14.73 -14.70 1.76
N HIS A 107 15.21 -14.11 0.66
CA HIS A 107 14.79 -14.50 -0.68
C HIS A 107 15.03 -16.01 -0.94
N SER A 108 16.19 -16.52 -0.53
CA SER A 108 16.51 -17.95 -0.62
C SER A 108 15.59 -18.81 0.24
N HIS A 109 15.22 -18.33 1.44
CA HIS A 109 14.22 -18.96 2.29
C HIS A 109 12.84 -19.03 1.62
N LEU A 110 12.37 -17.92 1.04
CA LEU A 110 11.12 -17.89 0.29
C LEU A 110 11.17 -18.84 -0.91
N GLU A 111 12.30 -18.94 -1.60
CA GLU A 111 12.42 -19.85 -2.75
C GLU A 111 12.29 -21.32 -2.34
N ARG A 112 12.86 -21.72 -1.20
CA ARG A 112 12.61 -23.06 -0.66
C ARG A 112 11.12 -23.29 -0.39
N ALA A 113 10.45 -22.32 0.24
CA ALA A 113 9.01 -22.40 0.46
C ALA A 113 8.21 -22.50 -0.85
N ARG A 114 8.63 -21.82 -1.92
CA ARG A 114 8.04 -21.94 -3.26
C ARG A 114 8.23 -23.33 -3.86
N VAL A 115 9.43 -23.88 -3.77
CA VAL A 115 9.73 -25.23 -4.27
C VAL A 115 8.89 -26.27 -3.53
N ASP A 116 8.78 -26.16 -2.21
CA ASP A 116 7.95 -27.04 -1.39
C ASP A 116 6.46 -26.90 -1.75
N ALA A 117 5.95 -25.68 -1.85
CA ALA A 117 4.56 -25.40 -2.26
C ALA A 117 4.25 -25.93 -3.67
N ARG A 118 5.18 -25.79 -4.62
CA ARG A 118 5.05 -26.39 -5.95
C ARG A 118 4.93 -27.93 -5.86
N SER A 119 5.78 -28.56 -5.06
CA SER A 119 5.79 -30.03 -4.92
C SER A 119 4.52 -30.61 -4.30
N ARG A 120 3.83 -29.82 -3.46
CA ARG A 120 2.60 -30.21 -2.74
C ARG A 120 1.32 -29.68 -3.39
N ASP A 121 1.43 -29.01 -4.53
CA ASP A 121 0.32 -28.27 -5.17
C ASP A 121 -0.35 -27.23 -4.24
N ASP A 122 0.45 -26.62 -3.35
CA ASP A 122 0.00 -25.69 -2.30
C ASP A 122 0.32 -24.22 -2.64
N VAL A 123 -0.21 -23.25 -1.89
CA VAL A 123 0.06 -21.83 -2.12
C VAL A 123 1.50 -21.50 -1.68
N GLY A 124 2.17 -20.65 -2.46
CA GLY A 124 3.48 -20.11 -2.12
C GLY A 124 3.42 -19.16 -0.92
N PRO A 125 4.58 -18.66 -0.47
CA PRO A 125 4.68 -17.87 0.76
C PRO A 125 3.89 -16.56 0.65
N ARG A 126 3.26 -16.16 1.76
CA ARG A 126 2.47 -14.93 1.89
C ARG A 126 3.13 -14.03 2.92
N VAL A 127 3.90 -13.07 2.40
CA VAL A 127 4.77 -12.20 3.16
C VAL A 127 4.09 -10.87 3.41
N LEU A 128 3.96 -10.45 4.67
CA LEU A 128 3.55 -9.11 5.06
C LEU A 128 4.75 -8.32 5.59
N VAL A 129 4.91 -7.10 5.12
CA VAL A 129 5.98 -6.19 5.56
C VAL A 129 5.38 -5.00 6.29
N VAL A 130 5.92 -4.70 7.47
CA VAL A 130 5.44 -3.60 8.34
C VAL A 130 6.61 -2.90 9.03
N SER A 131 6.42 -1.64 9.40
CA SER A 131 7.39 -0.84 10.13
C SER A 131 6.72 0.08 11.14
N ASP A 132 7.50 0.65 12.06
CA ASP A 132 7.03 1.64 13.03
C ASP A 132 7.29 3.10 12.60
N ARG A 133 7.96 3.28 11.47
CA ARG A 133 8.44 4.57 11.00
C ARG A 133 8.31 4.68 9.50
N HIS A 134 7.86 5.83 9.04
CA HIS A 134 7.93 6.20 7.63
C HIS A 134 9.37 6.16 7.14
N HIS A 135 9.55 5.78 5.87
CA HIS A 135 10.85 5.71 5.21
C HIS A 135 11.86 4.79 5.92
N SER A 136 11.37 3.66 6.44
CA SER A 136 12.21 2.55 6.94
C SER A 136 12.66 1.60 5.82
N GLY A 137 11.97 1.64 4.67
CA GLY A 137 12.24 0.79 3.52
C GLY A 137 11.33 -0.43 3.38
N ALA A 138 10.16 -0.47 4.04
CA ALA A 138 9.17 -1.55 3.87
C ALA A 138 8.84 -1.82 2.39
N SER A 139 8.38 -0.80 1.66
CA SER A 139 8.11 -0.92 0.23
C SER A 139 9.35 -1.23 -0.61
N THR A 140 10.52 -0.78 -0.16
CA THR A 140 11.80 -1.12 -0.79
C THR A 140 12.02 -2.63 -0.73
N TYR A 141 11.88 -3.28 0.43
CA TYR A 141 11.99 -4.74 0.56
C TYR A 141 10.93 -5.47 -0.28
N VAL A 142 9.68 -5.01 -0.25
CA VAL A 142 8.59 -5.57 -1.07
C VAL A 142 8.96 -5.53 -2.56
N ARG A 143 9.50 -4.42 -3.04
CA ARG A 143 9.92 -4.25 -4.44
C ARG A 143 11.08 -5.18 -4.81
N TRP A 144 12.12 -5.27 -3.96
CA TRP A 144 13.23 -6.19 -4.17
C TRP A 144 12.78 -7.66 -4.25
N LEU A 145 11.99 -8.11 -3.27
CA LEU A 145 11.57 -9.51 -3.15
C LEU A 145 10.62 -9.92 -4.28
N SER A 146 9.71 -9.03 -4.68
CA SER A 146 8.81 -9.26 -5.81
C SER A 146 9.59 -9.32 -7.14
N ASN A 147 10.53 -8.40 -7.37
CA ASN A 147 11.38 -8.43 -8.57
C ASN A 147 12.27 -9.67 -8.65
N PHE A 148 12.83 -10.14 -7.52
CA PHE A 148 13.57 -11.39 -7.49
C PHE A 148 12.69 -12.61 -7.80
N ALA A 149 11.46 -12.66 -7.28
CA ALA A 149 10.52 -13.73 -7.62
C ALA A 149 10.18 -13.72 -9.12
N VAL A 150 9.97 -12.54 -9.72
CA VAL A 150 9.72 -12.40 -11.16
C VAL A 150 10.91 -12.89 -12.00
N ARG A 151 12.14 -12.59 -11.59
CA ARG A 151 13.35 -13.06 -12.28
C ARG A 151 13.50 -14.58 -12.28
N LEU A 152 12.96 -15.26 -11.27
CA LEU A 152 12.89 -16.72 -11.21
C LEU A 152 11.70 -17.30 -11.99
N GLY A 153 10.88 -16.47 -12.65
CA GLY A 153 9.76 -16.89 -13.48
C GLY A 153 8.42 -17.05 -12.75
N TYR A 154 8.34 -16.61 -11.48
CA TYR A 154 7.08 -16.55 -10.74
C TYR A 154 6.33 -15.25 -11.05
N HIS A 155 5.03 -15.22 -10.79
CA HIS A 155 4.21 -14.01 -10.93
C HIS A 155 3.50 -13.68 -9.60
N PRO A 156 4.24 -13.21 -8.58
CA PRO A 156 3.65 -12.99 -7.26
C PRO A 156 2.55 -11.93 -7.31
N LEU A 157 1.58 -12.07 -6.41
CA LEU A 157 0.64 -10.99 -6.12
C LEU A 157 1.32 -9.97 -5.21
N LEU A 158 0.99 -8.70 -5.41
CA LEU A 158 1.47 -7.60 -4.59
C LEU A 158 0.27 -6.77 -4.14
N LEU A 159 0.04 -6.69 -2.84
CA LEU A 159 -1.03 -5.88 -2.25
C LEU A 159 -0.38 -4.70 -1.53
N ASP A 160 -0.62 -3.49 -2.02
CA ASP A 160 -0.20 -2.25 -1.38
C ASP A 160 -1.35 -1.75 -0.52
N GLY A 161 -1.21 -1.91 0.79
CA GLY A 161 -2.17 -1.51 1.80
C GLY A 161 -1.82 -0.19 2.48
N VAL A 162 -0.89 0.60 1.92
CA VAL A 162 -0.47 1.90 2.43
C VAL A 162 -1.36 3.00 1.88
N LEU A 163 -2.03 3.77 2.75
CA LEU A 163 -3.02 4.77 2.30
C LEU A 163 -2.45 6.18 2.16
N ASP A 164 -1.47 6.55 2.99
CA ASP A 164 -0.94 7.92 3.10
C ASP A 164 0.22 8.16 2.12
N THR A 165 1.21 7.27 2.12
CA THR A 165 2.44 7.36 1.33
C THR A 165 2.69 6.10 0.50
N PRO A 166 1.72 5.65 -0.32
CA PRO A 166 1.87 4.41 -1.09
C PRO A 166 3.06 4.46 -2.04
N SER A 167 3.73 3.32 -2.13
CA SER A 167 4.87 3.12 -3.04
C SER A 167 4.45 2.62 -4.40
N PHE A 168 3.35 1.87 -4.48
CA PHE A 168 2.85 1.22 -5.69
C PHE A 168 1.45 1.73 -6.07
N ALA A 169 0.60 2.02 -5.08
CA ALA A 169 -0.76 2.51 -5.28
C ALA A 169 -0.85 4.05 -5.33
N PHE A 170 -2.09 4.56 -5.29
CA PHE A 170 -2.39 5.98 -5.18
C PHE A 170 -2.88 6.33 -3.76
N PRO A 171 -2.64 7.57 -3.29
CA PRO A 171 -3.11 8.00 -1.97
C PRO A 171 -4.59 7.72 -1.73
N GLY A 172 -4.92 7.20 -0.56
CA GLY A 172 -6.28 6.86 -0.14
C GLY A 172 -6.83 5.53 -0.69
N SER A 173 -6.03 4.78 -1.45
CA SER A 173 -6.44 3.53 -2.07
C SER A 173 -5.59 2.33 -1.63
N ILE A 174 -6.22 1.15 -1.61
CA ILE A 174 -5.53 -0.14 -1.56
C ILE A 174 -5.47 -0.67 -2.98
N ALA A 175 -4.34 -1.26 -3.37
CA ALA A 175 -4.18 -1.83 -4.70
C ALA A 175 -3.67 -3.27 -4.66
N LEU A 176 -4.21 -4.11 -5.53
CA LEU A 176 -3.75 -5.47 -5.77
C LEU A 176 -3.21 -5.61 -7.19
N PHE A 177 -1.95 -5.99 -7.30
CA PHE A 177 -1.20 -6.14 -8.54
C PHE A 177 -0.83 -7.60 -8.77
N HIS A 178 -0.66 -7.96 -10.04
CA HIS A 178 -0.08 -9.22 -10.48
C HIS A 178 1.25 -8.93 -11.18
N ALA A 179 2.36 -9.12 -10.48
CA ALA A 179 3.68 -8.74 -10.98
C ALA A 179 4.20 -9.81 -11.95
N GLN A 180 4.17 -9.51 -13.26
CA GLN A 180 4.66 -10.42 -14.31
C GLN A 180 6.06 -10.04 -14.83
N HIS A 181 6.41 -8.77 -14.67
CA HIS A 181 7.66 -8.18 -15.11
C HIS A 181 8.28 -7.39 -13.96
N CYS A 182 9.60 -7.25 -13.98
CA CYS A 182 10.27 -6.44 -12.98
C CYS A 182 9.75 -5.00 -13.07
N MET A 183 9.53 -4.40 -11.91
CA MET A 183 9.05 -3.02 -11.83
C MET A 183 10.10 -2.06 -12.39
N ASP A 184 9.70 -1.28 -13.40
CA ASP A 184 10.57 -0.33 -14.05
C ASP A 184 11.10 0.74 -13.09
N ILE A 185 12.39 1.06 -13.21
CA ILE A 185 13.10 1.96 -12.30
C ILE A 185 12.62 3.40 -12.47
N GLU A 186 12.40 3.84 -13.71
CA GLU A 186 12.09 5.22 -14.06
C GLU A 186 10.60 5.54 -13.87
N GLU A 187 9.74 4.62 -14.28
CA GLU A 187 8.29 4.80 -14.21
C GLU A 187 7.77 4.62 -12.78
N GLU A 188 8.46 3.84 -11.95
CA GLU A 188 8.12 3.42 -10.58
C GLU A 188 6.80 2.63 -10.45
N MET A 189 5.80 3.03 -11.23
CA MET A 189 4.44 2.54 -11.31
C MET A 189 4.15 2.16 -12.75
N ASN A 190 4.42 0.91 -13.10
CA ASN A 190 4.02 0.35 -14.39
C ASN A 190 3.27 -0.99 -14.23
N LEU A 191 2.62 -1.17 -13.09
CA LEU A 191 1.87 -2.38 -12.78
C LEU A 191 0.42 -2.20 -13.28
N THR A 192 0.25 -2.29 -14.59
CA THR A 192 -1.08 -2.42 -15.20
C THR A 192 -1.18 -3.81 -15.84
N PRO A 193 -2.19 -4.63 -15.49
CA PRO A 193 -3.40 -4.30 -14.74
C PRO A 193 -3.29 -4.47 -13.20
N ALA A 194 -4.02 -3.61 -12.48
CA ALA A 194 -4.20 -3.65 -11.02
C ALA A 194 -5.68 -3.48 -10.65
N LEU A 195 -6.07 -3.97 -9.47
CA LEU A 195 -7.38 -3.70 -8.87
C LEU A 195 -7.21 -2.67 -7.77
N TYR A 196 -7.97 -1.59 -7.82
CA TYR A 196 -7.93 -0.51 -6.82
C TYR A 196 -9.23 -0.49 -6.02
N ALA A 197 -9.13 -0.22 -4.71
CA ALA A 197 -10.27 0.10 -3.86
C ALA A 197 -10.01 1.43 -3.15
N GLN A 198 -10.96 2.35 -3.26
CA GLN A 198 -10.88 3.64 -2.57
C GLN A 198 -11.39 3.50 -1.14
N VAL A 199 -10.51 3.67 -0.15
CA VAL A 199 -10.87 3.52 1.27
C VAL A 199 -11.48 4.81 1.81
N GLY A 200 -10.95 5.96 1.41
CA GLY A 200 -11.49 7.28 1.75
C GLY A 200 -11.35 7.70 3.22
N GLN A 201 -10.75 6.87 4.10
CA GLN A 201 -10.44 7.18 5.50
C GLN A 201 -9.12 6.52 5.91
N SER A 202 -8.47 7.07 6.94
CA SER A 202 -7.27 6.43 7.49
C SER A 202 -7.61 5.09 8.16
N ARG A 203 -6.61 4.20 8.18
CA ARG A 203 -6.71 2.90 8.84
C ARG A 203 -6.99 3.01 10.34
N THR A 204 -6.47 4.05 11.00
CA THR A 204 -6.67 4.25 12.44
C THR A 204 -8.03 4.85 12.76
N THR A 205 -8.57 5.71 11.89
CA THR A 205 -9.93 6.26 12.05
C THR A 205 -11.01 5.19 11.84
N ASN A 206 -10.84 4.32 10.85
CA ASN A 206 -11.82 3.27 10.55
C ASN A 206 -11.17 1.95 10.09
N PRO A 207 -10.61 1.18 11.04
CA PRO A 207 -9.90 -0.06 10.71
C PRO A 207 -10.81 -1.12 10.10
N ARG A 208 -12.11 -1.11 10.45
CA ARG A 208 -13.09 -2.03 9.87
C ARG A 208 -13.29 -1.78 8.38
N LEU A 209 -13.33 -0.52 7.96
CA LEU A 209 -13.45 -0.16 6.55
C LEU A 209 -12.20 -0.56 5.76
N TYR A 210 -11.02 -0.38 6.34
CA TYR A 210 -9.77 -0.88 5.76
C TYR A 210 -9.82 -2.40 5.54
N LEU A 211 -10.16 -3.16 6.58
CA LEU A 211 -10.28 -4.62 6.51
C LEU A 211 -11.36 -5.06 5.52
N HIS A 212 -12.49 -4.34 5.43
CA HIS A 212 -13.52 -4.59 4.44
C HIS A 212 -12.97 -4.55 3.02
N TRP A 213 -12.19 -3.52 2.67
CA TRP A 213 -11.60 -3.41 1.32
C TRP A 213 -10.52 -4.44 1.04
N VAL A 214 -9.70 -4.79 2.04
CA VAL A 214 -8.77 -5.93 1.94
C VAL A 214 -9.55 -7.22 1.65
N GLN A 215 -10.68 -7.44 2.34
CA GLN A 215 -11.55 -8.59 2.14
C GLN A 215 -12.25 -8.60 0.76
N GLN A 216 -12.52 -7.44 0.16
CA GLN A 216 -13.06 -7.37 -1.21
C GLN A 216 -11.98 -7.68 -2.26
N LEU A 217 -10.75 -7.19 -2.07
CA LEU A 217 -9.69 -7.34 -3.08
C LEU A 217 -9.04 -8.73 -3.08
N LEU A 218 -8.76 -9.31 -1.91
CA LEU A 218 -8.03 -10.57 -1.78
C LEU A 218 -8.65 -11.75 -2.56
N PRO A 219 -9.98 -11.98 -2.55
CA PRO A 219 -10.60 -13.08 -3.30
C PRO A 219 -10.32 -13.05 -4.80
N HIS A 220 -10.17 -11.86 -5.40
CA HIS A 220 -9.80 -11.73 -6.80
C HIS A 220 -8.37 -12.23 -7.05
N GLY A 221 -7.45 -11.92 -6.15
CA GLY A 221 -6.09 -12.46 -6.14
C GLY A 221 -6.06 -13.98 -5.96
N MET A 222 -6.80 -14.50 -4.98
CA MET A 222 -6.88 -15.95 -4.73
C MET A 222 -7.47 -16.70 -5.93
N SER A 223 -8.48 -16.13 -6.59
CA SER A 223 -9.03 -16.67 -7.84
C SER A 223 -7.99 -16.72 -8.96
N LYS A 224 -7.05 -15.76 -9.00
CA LYS A 224 -5.92 -15.77 -9.95
C LYS A 224 -4.90 -16.84 -9.60
N MET A 225 -4.55 -16.98 -8.31
CA MET A 225 -3.66 -18.04 -7.83
C MET A 225 -4.21 -19.43 -8.20
N ALA A 226 -5.50 -19.68 -7.97
CA ALA A 226 -6.15 -20.95 -8.31
C ALA A 226 -6.05 -21.33 -9.81
N ARG A 227 -5.87 -20.35 -10.71
CA ARG A 227 -5.83 -20.56 -12.16
C ARG A 227 -4.41 -20.54 -12.75
N SER A 228 -3.40 -20.16 -11.97
CA SER A 228 -2.04 -19.92 -12.48
C SER A 228 -1.02 -20.41 -11.48
N GLU A 229 -0.33 -21.51 -11.80
CA GLU A 229 0.73 -22.07 -10.95
C GLU A 229 1.82 -21.02 -10.65
N ARG A 230 2.25 -20.23 -11.64
CA ARG A 230 3.25 -19.17 -11.44
C ARG A 230 2.81 -18.14 -10.41
N CYS A 231 1.52 -17.88 -10.31
CA CYS A 231 0.95 -16.95 -9.35
C CYS A 231 0.74 -17.62 -7.98
N ARG A 232 0.15 -18.83 -7.96
CA ARG A 232 -0.01 -19.64 -6.75
C ARG A 232 1.31 -19.82 -6.03
N VAL A 233 2.32 -20.35 -6.73
CA VAL A 233 3.65 -20.61 -6.17
C VAL A 233 4.42 -19.30 -5.95
N GLY A 234 4.17 -18.26 -6.75
CA GLY A 234 4.77 -16.95 -6.55
C GLY A 234 4.46 -16.35 -5.18
N GLY A 235 3.24 -16.60 -4.69
CA GLY A 235 2.79 -16.17 -3.37
C GLY A 235 2.25 -14.74 -3.37
N LEU A 236 2.18 -14.14 -2.18
CA LEU A 236 1.67 -12.79 -1.94
C LEU A 236 2.73 -11.96 -1.21
N PHE A 237 2.92 -10.71 -1.64
CA PHE A 237 3.61 -9.68 -0.88
C PHE A 237 2.62 -8.60 -0.48
N PHE A 238 2.47 -8.36 0.81
CA PHE A 238 1.59 -7.34 1.37
C PHE A 238 2.45 -6.24 1.99
N ASP A 239 2.40 -5.03 1.43
CA ASP A 239 2.95 -3.84 2.09
C ASP A 239 1.90 -3.23 3.03
N PHE A 240 2.06 -3.45 4.33
CA PHE A 240 1.15 -2.91 5.34
C PHE A 240 1.49 -1.46 5.70
N GLY A 241 2.72 -1.02 5.42
CA GLY A 241 3.20 0.32 5.74
C GLY A 241 3.57 0.50 7.21
N VAL A 242 3.08 1.59 7.81
CA VAL A 242 3.54 2.09 9.11
C VAL A 242 2.49 1.89 10.20
N LEU A 243 2.95 1.47 11.38
CA LEU A 243 2.22 1.52 12.64
C LEU A 243 2.93 2.50 13.57
N GLU A 244 2.35 3.69 13.76
CA GLU A 244 2.99 4.70 14.58
C GLU A 244 3.01 4.29 16.06
N PRO A 245 4.17 4.33 16.75
CA PRO A 245 4.25 3.99 18.17
C PRO A 245 3.30 4.80 19.04
N GLN A 246 3.11 6.07 18.71
CA GLN A 246 2.20 6.96 19.44
C GLN A 246 0.75 6.49 19.39
N GLU A 247 0.27 6.02 18.22
CA GLU A 247 -1.10 5.52 18.08
C GLU A 247 -1.32 4.20 18.84
N VAL A 248 -0.28 3.36 18.90
CA VAL A 248 -0.30 2.09 19.66
C VAL A 248 -0.32 2.39 21.16
N GLU A 249 0.59 3.23 21.65
CA GLU A 249 0.69 3.59 23.06
C GLU A 249 -0.59 4.28 23.55
N GLN A 250 -1.15 5.21 22.79
CA GLN A 250 -2.43 5.86 23.11
C GLN A 250 -3.58 4.87 23.21
N ALA A 251 -3.66 3.89 22.29
CA ALA A 251 -4.70 2.87 22.33
C ALA A 251 -4.54 1.93 23.54
N GLU A 252 -3.31 1.59 23.93
CA GLU A 252 -3.03 0.80 25.13
C GLU A 252 -3.39 1.55 26.42
N GLU A 253 -3.01 2.84 26.52
CA GLU A 253 -3.37 3.71 27.64
C GLU A 253 -4.89 3.86 27.79
N ALA A 254 -5.60 4.06 26.67
CA ALA A 254 -7.06 4.15 26.66
C ALA A 254 -7.72 2.84 27.12
N ALA A 255 -7.18 1.68 26.71
CA ALA A 255 -7.68 0.38 27.14
C ALA A 255 -7.43 0.12 28.64
N ALA A 256 -6.25 0.50 29.15
CA ALA A 256 -5.93 0.40 30.58
C ALA A 256 -6.84 1.30 31.45
N ALA A 257 -7.09 2.53 31.00
CA ALA A 257 -8.00 3.45 31.67
C ALA A 257 -9.44 2.87 31.75
N ALA A 258 -9.93 2.28 30.66
CA ALA A 258 -11.25 1.64 30.63
C ALA A 258 -11.34 0.39 31.53
N GLY A 259 -10.23 -0.34 31.73
CA GLY A 259 -10.16 -1.48 32.65
C GLY A 259 -10.13 -1.07 34.13
N SER A 260 -9.60 0.12 34.44
CA SER A 260 -9.48 0.63 35.82
C SER A 260 -10.74 1.30 36.38
N SER A 261 -11.72 1.63 35.53
CA SER A 261 -12.95 2.35 35.92
C SER A 261 -14.08 1.47 36.48
N VAL A 262 -13.82 0.20 36.80
CA VAL A 262 -14.80 -0.69 37.43
C VAL A 262 -14.66 -0.61 38.95
N ASP A 263 -15.18 0.46 39.54
CA ASP A 263 -15.29 0.64 40.98
C ASP A 263 -16.49 -0.19 41.50
N PRO A 264 -16.31 -1.23 42.35
CA PRO A 264 -17.41 -2.10 42.80
C PRO A 264 -18.39 -1.43 43.78
N SER A 265 -18.14 -0.18 44.18
CA SER A 265 -18.87 0.53 45.23
C SER A 265 -19.51 1.86 44.79
N ALA A 266 -19.52 2.21 43.51
CA ALA A 266 -20.16 3.44 43.04
C ALA A 266 -21.68 3.27 42.90
N SER A 267 -22.41 4.04 43.70
CA SER A 267 -23.85 4.03 43.88
C SER A 267 -24.64 4.65 42.71
N ASN A 268 -25.89 4.22 42.58
CA ASN A 268 -26.90 4.65 41.60
C ASN A 268 -27.23 6.15 41.66
N TYR A 269 -26.48 6.99 40.94
CA TYR A 269 -26.96 8.30 40.50
C TYR A 269 -26.58 8.56 39.04
N PRO A 270 -27.52 9.04 38.19
CA PRO A 270 -27.23 9.36 36.81
C PRO A 270 -26.43 10.66 36.75
N ALA A 271 -25.16 10.58 36.36
CA ALA A 271 -24.39 11.75 35.96
C ALA A 271 -24.93 12.32 34.63
N PRO A 272 -24.88 13.64 34.40
CA PRO A 272 -25.34 14.24 33.15
C PRO A 272 -24.47 13.74 31.99
N ALA A 273 -25.12 13.43 30.86
CA ALA A 273 -24.46 12.97 29.65
C ALA A 273 -23.48 14.02 29.11
N GLU A 274 -22.18 13.82 29.36
CA GLU A 274 -21.15 14.44 28.53
C GLU A 274 -21.23 13.83 27.12
N VAL A 275 -21.63 14.68 26.18
CA VAL A 275 -21.65 14.40 24.75
C VAL A 275 -20.21 14.38 24.26
N GLY A 276 -19.60 13.21 24.39
CA GLY A 276 -18.24 12.92 23.96
C GLY A 276 -18.02 11.43 24.08
N ARG A 277 -18.79 10.62 23.33
CA ARG A 277 -18.58 9.17 23.26
C ARG A 277 -17.17 8.93 22.71
N ASN A 278 -16.20 8.70 23.59
CA ASN A 278 -14.93 8.08 23.29
C ASN A 278 -15.25 6.74 22.61
N LYS A 279 -15.28 6.70 21.27
CA LYS A 279 -15.21 5.44 20.53
C LYS A 279 -13.94 4.77 21.05
N ALA A 280 -14.06 3.60 21.67
CA ALA A 280 -12.90 2.82 22.08
C ALA A 280 -11.94 2.72 20.88
N GLN A 281 -10.80 3.39 20.98
CA GLN A 281 -9.81 3.44 19.91
C GLN A 281 -9.30 2.02 19.72
N THR A 282 -9.52 1.45 18.54
CA THR A 282 -9.04 0.10 18.23
C THR A 282 -7.52 0.16 18.18
N ASN A 283 -6.85 -0.78 18.86
CA ASN A 283 -5.39 -0.82 18.84
C ASN A 283 -4.93 -1.10 17.39
N PRO A 284 -4.02 -0.29 16.81
CA PRO A 284 -3.53 -0.52 15.45
C PRO A 284 -2.93 -1.93 15.24
N LEU A 285 -2.35 -2.53 16.28
CA LEU A 285 -1.86 -3.91 16.26
C LEU A 285 -2.99 -4.93 16.07
N ASP A 286 -4.21 -4.64 16.54
CA ASP A 286 -5.36 -5.51 16.31
C ASP A 286 -5.72 -5.54 14.82
N THR A 287 -5.65 -4.38 14.17
CA THR A 287 -5.89 -4.27 12.73
C THR A 287 -4.83 -5.02 11.93
N LEU A 288 -3.56 -4.98 12.36
CA LEU A 288 -2.48 -5.76 11.77
C LEU A 288 -2.71 -7.26 11.94
N LEU A 289 -3.05 -7.73 13.15
CA LEU A 289 -3.33 -9.14 13.41
C LEU A 289 -4.56 -9.64 12.65
N ASP A 290 -5.62 -8.83 12.57
CA ASP A 290 -6.81 -9.14 11.77
C ASP A 290 -6.45 -9.21 10.28
N THR A 291 -5.53 -8.37 9.80
CA THR A 291 -5.03 -8.42 8.42
C THR A 291 -4.19 -9.66 8.17
N ILE A 292 -3.31 -10.04 9.11
CA ILE A 292 -2.52 -11.28 9.07
C ILE A 292 -3.44 -12.49 8.94
N ALA A 293 -4.48 -12.54 9.77
CA ALA A 293 -5.46 -13.62 9.75
C ALA A 293 -6.28 -13.64 8.45
N LEU A 294 -6.80 -12.48 8.03
CA LEU A 294 -7.64 -12.33 6.85
C LEU A 294 -6.91 -12.68 5.54
N ALA A 295 -5.65 -12.26 5.39
CA ALA A 295 -4.83 -12.52 4.22
C ALA A 295 -4.08 -13.86 4.30
N ASP A 296 -4.21 -14.54 5.43
CA ASP A 296 -3.55 -15.80 5.76
C ASP A 296 -2.05 -15.74 5.50
N ILE A 297 -1.43 -14.77 6.18
CA ILE A 297 0.00 -14.44 6.13
C ILE A 297 0.80 -15.45 6.96
N ASP A 298 1.86 -16.01 6.38
CA ASP A 298 2.74 -16.98 7.02
C ASP A 298 4.13 -16.40 7.36
N HIS A 299 4.51 -15.26 6.77
CA HIS A 299 5.76 -14.55 7.07
C HIS A 299 5.48 -13.06 7.35
N VAL A 300 5.83 -12.59 8.55
CA VAL A 300 5.77 -11.17 8.92
C VAL A 300 7.19 -10.61 9.03
N CYS A 301 7.49 -9.60 8.23
CA CYS A 301 8.78 -8.92 8.20
C CYS A 301 8.63 -7.54 8.85
N VAL A 302 9.27 -7.36 9.99
CA VAL A 302 9.33 -6.07 10.70
C VAL A 302 10.61 -5.33 10.31
N ILE A 303 10.48 -4.10 9.81
CA ILE A 303 11.62 -3.32 9.33
C ILE A 303 12.11 -2.35 10.41
N GLY A 304 13.36 -2.53 10.83
CA GLY A 304 14.11 -1.60 11.65
C GLY A 304 13.63 -1.43 13.09
N SER A 305 12.64 -2.21 13.55
CA SER A 305 11.99 -2.00 14.84
C SER A 305 11.86 -3.27 15.67
N SER A 306 12.79 -3.45 16.61
CA SER A 306 12.67 -4.48 17.64
C SER A 306 11.47 -4.23 18.56
N TRP A 307 11.11 -2.96 18.78
CA TRP A 307 9.93 -2.58 19.57
C TRP A 307 8.64 -3.07 18.93
N LEU A 308 8.44 -2.84 17.63
CA LEU A 308 7.23 -3.29 16.94
C LEU A 308 7.16 -4.80 16.85
N ARG A 309 8.31 -5.44 16.57
CA ARG A 309 8.43 -6.90 16.59
C ARG A 309 7.97 -7.46 17.93
N TRP A 310 8.39 -6.84 19.02
CA TRP A 310 8.02 -7.21 20.37
C TRP A 310 6.54 -6.95 20.68
N LYS A 311 6.03 -5.74 20.37
CA LYS A 311 4.63 -5.36 20.55
C LYS A 311 3.66 -6.27 19.80
N LEU A 312 4.03 -6.72 18.61
CA LEU A 312 3.22 -7.65 17.83
C LEU A 312 3.04 -8.99 18.54
N VAL A 313 4.12 -9.57 19.07
CA VAL A 313 4.05 -10.82 19.86
C VAL A 313 3.24 -10.59 21.13
N GLN A 314 3.48 -9.47 21.82
CA GLN A 314 2.75 -9.12 23.03
C GLN A 314 1.24 -9.14 22.75
N ARG A 315 0.81 -8.40 21.72
CA ARG A 315 -0.60 -8.26 21.39
C ARG A 315 -1.22 -9.56 20.87
N ALA A 316 -0.48 -10.36 20.11
CA ALA A 316 -0.96 -11.66 19.62
C ALA A 316 -1.28 -12.61 20.77
N TRP A 317 -0.39 -12.73 21.76
CA TRP A 317 -0.61 -13.56 22.95
C TRP A 317 -1.75 -13.04 23.82
N GLU A 318 -1.89 -11.72 23.98
CA GLU A 318 -3.03 -11.13 24.69
C GLU A 318 -4.38 -11.49 24.03
N ARG A 319 -4.44 -11.58 22.70
CA ARG A 319 -5.68 -11.88 21.96
C ARG A 319 -5.97 -13.37 21.81
N PHE A 320 -4.95 -14.17 21.53
CA PHE A 320 -5.09 -15.56 21.11
C PHE A 320 -4.55 -16.57 22.12
N GLY A 321 -3.93 -16.10 23.20
CA GLY A 321 -3.21 -16.93 24.17
C GLY A 321 -1.76 -17.18 23.77
N GLY A 322 -0.88 -17.34 24.75
CA GLY A 322 0.50 -17.77 24.55
C GLY A 322 0.66 -19.29 24.58
N GLU A 323 1.74 -19.81 23.99
CA GLU A 323 2.08 -21.25 24.04
C GLU A 323 2.55 -21.70 25.44
N THR A 324 2.86 -20.77 26.34
CA THR A 324 3.44 -21.04 27.67
C THR A 324 2.46 -20.77 28.81
N SER A 325 2.58 -21.56 29.89
CA SER A 325 1.81 -21.41 31.14
C SER A 325 2.15 -20.14 31.95
N MET A 326 3.05 -19.28 31.46
CA MET A 326 3.49 -18.07 32.15
C MET A 326 2.79 -16.84 31.59
N ASP A 327 2.49 -15.89 32.47
CA ASP A 327 2.04 -14.56 32.06
C ASP A 327 3.09 -13.92 31.14
N ILE A 328 2.63 -13.20 30.13
CA ILE A 328 3.45 -12.59 29.08
C ILE A 328 4.47 -11.65 29.70
N VAL A 329 4.01 -10.80 30.63
CA VAL A 329 4.85 -9.83 31.34
C VAL A 329 5.93 -10.53 32.14
N GLN A 330 5.62 -11.65 32.80
CA GLN A 330 6.60 -12.42 33.56
C GLN A 330 7.61 -13.13 32.67
N SER A 331 7.16 -13.68 31.53
CA SER A 331 8.03 -14.30 30.54
C SER A 331 9.02 -13.29 29.98
N MET A 332 8.56 -12.06 29.72
CA MET A 332 9.35 -10.98 29.13
C MET A 332 10.35 -10.34 30.10
N LEU A 333 10.15 -10.49 31.41
CA LEU A 333 11.12 -10.07 32.42
C LEU A 333 12.25 -11.08 32.63
N ASP A 334 12.15 -12.30 32.07
CA ASP A 334 13.27 -13.26 32.09
C ASP A 334 14.35 -12.79 31.09
N PRO A 335 15.59 -12.52 31.54
CA PRO A 335 16.68 -12.11 30.66
C PRO A 335 17.08 -13.16 29.61
N ARG A 336 16.57 -14.39 29.70
CA ARG A 336 16.75 -15.46 28.71
C ARG A 336 15.62 -15.54 27.69
N TRP A 337 14.57 -14.73 27.84
CA TRP A 337 13.46 -14.74 26.92
C TRP A 337 13.85 -14.07 25.61
N GLU A 338 13.60 -14.79 24.51
CA GLU A 338 13.77 -14.27 23.16
C GLU A 338 12.40 -14.22 22.48
N VAL A 339 12.24 -13.24 21.58
CA VAL A 339 11.03 -13.15 20.77
C VAL A 339 10.88 -14.42 19.94
N PRO A 340 9.77 -15.17 20.08
CA PRO A 340 9.61 -16.44 19.40
C PRO A 340 9.67 -16.26 17.87
N PRO A 341 10.24 -17.25 17.14
CA PRO A 341 10.33 -17.18 15.69
C PRO A 341 8.97 -17.39 15.00
N GLU A 342 8.00 -17.96 15.72
CA GLU A 342 6.65 -18.27 15.24
C GLU A 342 5.62 -17.84 16.29
N VAL A 343 4.50 -17.29 15.83
CA VAL A 343 3.47 -16.67 16.68
C VAL A 343 2.10 -17.17 16.25
N ALA A 344 1.29 -17.63 17.20
CA ALA A 344 -0.09 -18.06 16.94
C ALA A 344 -1.03 -16.85 16.71
N CYS A 345 -1.89 -16.94 15.71
CA CYS A 345 -2.88 -15.91 15.34
C CYS A 345 -4.33 -16.35 15.58
N GLY A 346 -4.53 -17.39 16.40
CA GLY A 346 -5.84 -18.00 16.63
C GLY A 346 -6.27 -18.93 15.49
N GLY A 347 -7.27 -19.80 15.74
CA GLY A 347 -7.80 -20.71 14.70
C GLY A 347 -6.81 -21.76 14.17
N GLY A 348 -5.69 -22.01 14.86
CA GLY A 348 -4.63 -22.92 14.42
C GLY A 348 -3.68 -22.32 13.38
N GLN A 349 -3.79 -21.03 13.09
CA GLN A 349 -2.89 -20.30 12.20
C GLN A 349 -1.68 -19.76 12.95
N HIS A 350 -0.52 -19.82 12.31
CA HIS A 350 0.74 -19.31 12.84
C HIS A 350 1.48 -18.50 11.76
N PHE A 351 2.24 -17.50 12.18
CA PHE A 351 3.12 -16.75 11.28
C PHE A 351 4.55 -16.70 11.83
N LYS A 352 5.52 -16.73 10.92
CA LYS A 352 6.95 -16.59 11.25
C LYS A 352 7.35 -15.12 11.27
N LEU A 353 8.19 -14.75 12.22
CA LEU A 353 8.55 -13.35 12.47
C LEU A 353 10.02 -13.06 12.13
N PHE A 354 10.25 -12.11 11.24
CA PHE A 354 11.57 -11.71 10.76
C PHE A 354 11.85 -10.24 11.08
N LEU A 355 13.10 -9.93 11.44
CA LEU A 355 13.58 -8.56 11.66
C LEU A 355 14.57 -8.18 10.56
N PHE A 356 14.33 -7.05 9.90
CA PHE A 356 15.20 -6.50 8.88
C PHE A 356 15.78 -5.16 9.28
N ASP A 357 16.91 -4.79 8.70
CA ASP A 357 17.50 -3.46 8.87
C ASP A 357 16.67 -2.40 8.14
N SER A 358 16.64 -1.17 8.68
CA SER A 358 16.14 -0.01 7.97
C SER A 358 17.09 0.34 6.82
N VAL A 359 16.57 0.50 5.61
CA VAL A 359 17.38 0.70 4.39
C VAL A 359 17.22 2.08 3.77
N GLU A 360 16.28 2.88 4.23
CA GLU A 360 16.11 4.24 3.75
C GLU A 360 16.74 5.25 4.72
N LEU A 361 17.46 6.22 4.14
CA LEU A 361 18.08 7.31 4.89
C LEU A 361 16.99 8.28 5.39
N VAL A 362 17.14 8.74 6.64
CA VAL A 362 16.20 9.64 7.33
C VAL A 362 16.05 10.96 6.57
N ARG A 363 15.13 10.98 5.61
CA ARG A 363 14.58 12.20 5.05
C ARG A 363 13.10 11.96 4.81
N SER A 364 12.28 12.54 5.69
CA SER A 364 10.86 12.59 5.45
C SER A 364 10.59 13.52 4.26
N VAL A 365 10.06 12.96 3.18
CA VAL A 365 9.37 13.78 2.18
C VAL A 365 8.03 14.12 2.82
N PRO A 366 7.67 15.42 2.97
CA PRO A 366 6.37 15.78 3.50
C PRO A 366 5.25 15.06 2.74
N VAL A 367 4.33 14.43 3.48
CA VAL A 367 3.27 13.57 2.91
C VAL A 367 2.51 14.29 1.80
N LEU A 368 2.20 15.58 1.95
CA LEU A 368 1.52 16.38 0.93
C LEU A 368 2.32 16.49 -0.39
N LEU A 369 3.65 16.61 -0.31
CA LEU A 369 4.50 16.66 -1.50
C LEU A 369 4.56 15.29 -2.19
N TRP A 370 4.63 14.22 -1.40
CA TRP A 370 4.56 12.85 -1.92
C TRP A 370 3.24 12.60 -2.66
N LYS A 371 2.11 12.88 -2.00
CA LYS A 371 0.78 12.75 -2.58
C LYS A 371 0.65 13.55 -3.88
N ARG A 372 1.06 14.83 -3.87
CA ARG A 372 1.07 15.66 -5.08
C ARG A 372 1.90 15.03 -6.21
N GLN A 373 3.11 14.53 -5.91
CA GLN A 373 3.96 13.89 -6.90
C GLN A 373 3.29 12.64 -7.51
N ARG A 374 2.64 11.80 -6.68
CA ARG A 374 1.91 10.62 -7.14
C ARG A 374 0.77 10.97 -8.08
N TRP A 375 -0.01 11.99 -7.75
CA TRP A 375 -1.11 12.43 -8.61
C TRP A 375 -0.62 13.05 -9.91
N LEU A 376 0.47 13.83 -9.88
CA LEU A 376 1.08 14.33 -11.12
C LEU A 376 1.60 13.19 -12.01
N GLN A 377 2.22 12.17 -11.43
CA GLN A 377 2.64 10.96 -12.16
C GLN A 377 1.43 10.24 -12.80
N TYR A 378 0.30 10.14 -12.09
CA TYR A 378 -0.90 9.51 -12.65
C TYR A 378 -1.49 10.25 -13.86
N PHE A 379 -1.63 11.58 -13.76
CA PHE A 379 -2.29 12.37 -14.81
C PHE A 379 -1.36 12.71 -15.98
N PHE A 380 -0.07 12.91 -15.72
CA PHE A 380 0.88 13.44 -16.71
C PHE A 380 2.03 12.47 -17.02
N GLY A 381 2.11 11.33 -16.34
CA GLY A 381 3.16 10.34 -16.51
C GLY A 381 4.49 10.75 -15.89
N THR A 382 5.54 10.06 -16.31
CA THR A 382 6.92 10.40 -15.94
C THR A 382 7.61 11.13 -17.09
N PRO A 383 8.79 11.73 -16.87
CA PRO A 383 9.54 12.38 -17.94
C PRO A 383 9.91 11.42 -19.09
N THR A 384 10.02 10.12 -18.83
CA THR A 384 10.37 9.10 -19.83
C THR A 384 9.15 8.40 -20.41
N SER A 385 8.02 8.39 -19.68
CA SER A 385 6.73 7.86 -20.12
C SER A 385 5.63 8.91 -19.90
N PRO A 386 5.55 9.94 -20.77
CA PRO A 386 4.58 11.02 -20.59
C PRO A 386 3.17 10.55 -20.96
N VAL A 387 2.20 10.91 -20.13
CA VAL A 387 0.77 10.64 -20.35
C VAL A 387 0.07 11.94 -20.73
N LYS A 388 -0.84 11.85 -21.70
CA LYS A 388 -1.67 12.99 -22.12
C LYS A 388 -3.07 12.81 -21.55
N PRO A 389 -3.43 13.55 -20.49
CA PRO A 389 -4.77 13.48 -19.97
C PRO A 389 -5.75 14.17 -20.93
N THR A 390 -7.02 13.81 -20.83
CA THR A 390 -8.09 14.33 -21.68
C THR A 390 -9.17 14.97 -20.82
N LEU A 391 -9.76 16.05 -21.32
CA LEU A 391 -10.90 16.70 -20.69
C LEU A 391 -12.19 16.07 -21.18
N VAL A 392 -13.04 15.67 -20.24
CA VAL A 392 -14.35 15.08 -20.49
C VAL A 392 -15.40 15.85 -19.70
N THR A 393 -16.40 16.36 -20.40
CA THR A 393 -17.58 16.98 -19.77
C THR A 393 -18.73 15.98 -19.75
N LEU A 394 -19.33 15.84 -18.57
CA LEU A 394 -20.49 15.00 -18.27
C LEU A 394 -21.65 15.87 -17.81
N GLU A 395 -22.87 15.43 -18.10
CA GLU A 395 -24.09 16.04 -17.56
C GLU A 395 -24.35 15.54 -16.14
N ALA A 396 -24.98 16.36 -15.29
CA ALA A 396 -25.34 15.98 -13.93
C ALA A 396 -26.25 14.74 -13.87
N SER A 397 -27.07 14.53 -14.90
CA SER A 397 -27.94 13.35 -15.05
C SER A 397 -27.15 12.04 -15.19
N GLN A 398 -25.97 12.10 -15.81
CA GLN A 398 -25.11 10.96 -16.16
C GLN A 398 -24.23 10.49 -15.00
N VAL A 399 -24.27 11.19 -13.86
CA VAL A 399 -23.30 11.03 -12.79
C VAL A 399 -23.98 10.86 -11.44
N ARG A 400 -23.40 9.97 -10.61
CA ARG A 400 -23.67 9.87 -9.18
C ARG A 400 -22.37 10.09 -8.42
N VAL A 401 -22.45 10.84 -7.33
CA VAL A 401 -21.31 11.08 -6.45
C VAL A 401 -21.63 10.48 -5.09
N ALA A 402 -20.68 9.72 -4.53
CA ALA A 402 -20.87 9.03 -3.26
C ALA A 402 -19.62 9.07 -2.38
N THR A 403 -19.83 8.87 -1.09
CA THR A 403 -18.79 8.57 -0.09
C THR A 403 -19.07 7.20 0.53
N VAL A 404 -18.02 6.49 0.94
CA VAL A 404 -18.14 5.17 1.58
C VAL A 404 -17.52 5.23 2.98
N GLY A 405 -18.22 4.68 3.97
CA GLY A 405 -17.73 4.52 5.34
C GLY A 405 -17.63 5.81 6.16
N ALA A 406 -17.84 6.98 5.56
CA ALA A 406 -18.13 8.21 6.30
C ALA A 406 -19.48 8.01 6.97
N ALA A 407 -19.46 7.80 8.30
CA ALA A 407 -20.65 8.09 9.09
C ALA A 407 -21.10 9.49 8.68
N ALA A 408 -22.36 9.68 8.34
CA ALA A 408 -22.92 10.96 7.92
C ALA A 408 -22.51 12.09 8.87
N ILE A 409 -21.40 12.77 8.57
CA ILE A 409 -21.04 14.04 9.14
C ILE A 409 -21.63 15.04 8.14
N ASP A 410 -22.79 15.58 8.49
CA ASP A 410 -23.51 16.68 7.83
C ASP A 410 -24.17 16.47 6.46
N ALA A 411 -24.22 15.27 5.90
CA ALA A 411 -25.15 15.00 4.80
C ALA A 411 -26.57 14.83 5.36
N MET A 412 -27.40 15.86 5.25
CA MET A 412 -28.86 15.71 5.25
C MET A 412 -29.22 14.71 4.16
N SER A 413 -29.35 13.44 4.52
CA SER A 413 -29.83 12.39 3.62
C SER A 413 -31.18 12.82 3.06
N THR A 414 -31.21 13.25 1.80
CA THR A 414 -32.42 13.71 1.11
C THR A 414 -33.31 12.57 0.63
N LEU A 415 -32.92 11.32 0.91
CA LEU A 415 -33.71 10.13 0.58
C LEU A 415 -33.88 9.30 1.85
N LEU A 416 -35.02 9.51 2.51
CA LEU A 416 -35.51 8.63 3.55
C LEU A 416 -35.73 7.23 2.93
N PRO A 417 -35.15 6.15 3.50
CA PRO A 417 -35.52 4.81 3.10
C PRO A 417 -36.98 4.59 3.51
N MET A 418 -37.84 4.23 2.56
CA MET A 418 -39.18 3.76 2.89
C MET A 418 -39.05 2.50 3.74
N MET A 419 -39.54 2.58 4.98
CA MET A 419 -39.66 1.44 5.87
C MET A 419 -40.79 0.53 5.38
N ASP A 420 -40.45 -0.59 4.75
CA ASP A 420 -41.32 -1.74 4.68
C ASP A 420 -40.63 -2.92 5.39
N GLY A 421 -41.25 -3.39 6.49
CA GLY A 421 -40.89 -4.64 7.16
C GLY A 421 -40.21 -4.50 8.52
N GLU A 422 -40.91 -4.96 9.56
CA GLU A 422 -40.41 -5.11 10.92
C GLU A 422 -39.28 -6.16 10.98
N ASP A 423 -38.02 -5.73 11.02
CA ASP A 423 -36.91 -6.55 11.51
C ASP A 423 -36.19 -5.81 12.63
N ALA A 424 -36.60 -6.11 13.86
CA ALA A 424 -35.96 -5.69 15.09
C ALA A 424 -34.64 -6.45 15.32
N ASN A 425 -33.67 -6.23 14.43
CA ASN A 425 -32.27 -6.48 14.71
C ASN A 425 -31.61 -5.11 14.77
N ARG A 426 -31.13 -4.67 15.94
CA ARG A 426 -30.37 -3.42 16.08
C ARG A 426 -29.21 -3.47 15.08
N GLN A 427 -29.39 -2.84 13.92
CA GLN A 427 -28.48 -2.93 12.78
C GLN A 427 -27.10 -2.47 13.23
N LYS A 428 -26.17 -3.42 13.30
CA LYS A 428 -24.74 -3.15 13.41
C LYS A 428 -24.44 -2.21 12.24
N ALA A 429 -24.15 -0.94 12.51
CA ALA A 429 -23.96 0.07 11.46
C ALA A 429 -23.03 -0.48 10.38
N ASP A 430 -23.51 -0.49 9.14
CA ASP A 430 -22.78 -1.06 8.01
C ASP A 430 -21.41 -0.38 7.91
N VAL A 431 -20.35 -1.21 7.88
CA VAL A 431 -18.96 -0.77 7.86
C VAL A 431 -18.67 0.06 6.61
N ALA A 432 -19.27 -0.30 5.48
CA ALA A 432 -19.11 0.33 4.19
C ALA A 432 -20.41 1.04 3.75
N ALA A 433 -21.09 1.72 4.68
CA ALA A 433 -22.28 2.50 4.33
C ALA A 433 -21.99 3.52 3.22
N VAL A 434 -22.88 3.61 2.22
CA VAL A 434 -22.74 4.50 1.07
C VAL A 434 -23.63 5.73 1.30
N SER A 435 -23.07 6.92 1.14
CA SER A 435 -23.83 8.17 1.19
C SER A 435 -23.73 8.88 -0.15
N PHE A 436 -24.87 9.12 -0.80
CA PHE A 436 -24.93 9.86 -2.05
C PHE A 436 -24.96 11.36 -1.78
N VAL A 437 -24.25 12.11 -2.61
CA VAL A 437 -24.13 13.56 -2.48
C VAL A 437 -24.46 14.23 -3.81
N THR A 438 -25.14 15.37 -3.75
CA THR A 438 -25.42 16.15 -4.96
C THR A 438 -24.20 17.00 -5.36
N LEU A 439 -24.06 17.27 -6.65
CA LEU A 439 -22.93 18.06 -7.17
C LEU A 439 -22.87 19.49 -6.62
N GLN A 440 -23.97 20.03 -6.10
CA GLN A 440 -24.06 21.40 -5.58
C GLN A 440 -23.70 21.49 -4.10
N ASP A 441 -23.87 20.40 -3.35
CA ASP A 441 -23.68 20.38 -1.90
C ASP A 441 -22.20 20.23 -1.50
N VAL A 442 -21.31 19.93 -2.46
CA VAL A 442 -19.87 19.73 -2.21
C VAL A 442 -19.02 20.57 -3.15
N ALA A 443 -18.02 21.23 -2.56
CA ALA A 443 -16.99 21.94 -3.30
C ALA A 443 -16.02 20.96 -3.97
N LEU A 444 -16.41 20.36 -5.09
CA LEU A 444 -15.62 19.34 -5.78
C LEU A 444 -14.46 19.91 -6.62
N LYS A 445 -14.40 21.22 -6.87
CA LYS A 445 -13.33 21.82 -7.67
C LYS A 445 -11.95 21.47 -7.09
N ASP A 446 -11.01 21.11 -7.96
CA ASP A 446 -9.64 20.69 -7.65
C ASP A 446 -9.54 19.38 -6.83
N HIS A 447 -10.66 18.70 -6.57
CA HIS A 447 -10.64 17.38 -5.94
C HIS A 447 -10.33 16.29 -6.95
N ILE A 448 -9.67 15.25 -6.45
CA ILE A 448 -9.54 14.00 -7.15
C ILE A 448 -10.72 13.11 -6.75
N VAL A 449 -11.37 12.51 -7.74
CA VAL A 449 -12.45 11.54 -7.53
C VAL A 449 -12.04 10.19 -8.10
N ALA A 450 -12.40 9.13 -7.38
CA ALA A 450 -12.20 7.76 -7.86
C ALA A 450 -13.40 7.34 -8.71
N ILE A 451 -13.14 6.77 -9.88
CA ILE A 451 -14.16 6.33 -10.84
C ILE A 451 -14.50 4.88 -10.50
N SER A 452 -15.67 4.64 -9.91
CA SER A 452 -16.09 3.29 -9.54
C SER A 452 -16.40 2.45 -10.78
N THR A 453 -16.19 1.14 -10.69
CA THR A 453 -16.74 0.17 -11.65
C THR A 453 -18.25 0.04 -11.56
N ALA A 454 -18.86 0.48 -10.46
CA ALA A 454 -20.31 0.44 -10.27
C ALA A 454 -21.02 1.46 -11.18
N THR A 455 -22.06 1.01 -11.86
CA THR A 455 -22.85 1.78 -12.82
C THR A 455 -24.33 1.66 -12.49
N GLU A 456 -25.11 2.70 -12.76
CA GLU A 456 -26.56 2.71 -12.51
C GLU A 456 -27.33 1.90 -13.56
N TYR A 457 -26.77 1.76 -14.75
CA TYR A 457 -27.34 1.01 -15.87
C TYR A 457 -26.39 -0.09 -16.32
N GLU A 458 -26.94 -1.25 -16.64
CA GLU A 458 -26.22 -2.36 -17.24
C GLU A 458 -26.66 -2.52 -18.70
N ARG A 459 -25.70 -2.75 -19.59
CA ARG A 459 -25.98 -3.04 -21.01
C ARG A 459 -26.15 -4.55 -21.18
N THR A 460 -27.35 -4.96 -21.57
CA THR A 460 -27.67 -6.36 -21.86
C THR A 460 -26.92 -6.85 -23.11
N PRO A 461 -26.79 -8.18 -23.33
CA PRO A 461 -26.18 -8.73 -24.54
C PRO A 461 -26.82 -8.25 -25.85
N ASP A 462 -28.11 -7.88 -25.80
CA ASP A 462 -28.88 -7.36 -26.93
C ASP A 462 -28.64 -5.86 -27.18
N GLY A 463 -27.86 -5.20 -26.32
CA GLY A 463 -27.49 -3.79 -26.42
C GLY A 463 -28.44 -2.82 -25.71
N GLU A 464 -29.56 -3.30 -25.16
CA GLU A 464 -30.49 -2.46 -24.39
C GLU A 464 -29.94 -2.13 -23.00
N LEU A 465 -30.16 -0.88 -22.57
CA LEU A 465 -29.78 -0.39 -21.25
C LEU A 465 -30.88 -0.67 -20.22
N HIS A 466 -30.53 -1.40 -19.17
CA HIS A 466 -31.43 -1.68 -18.06
C HIS A 466 -30.97 -0.96 -16.80
N ARG A 467 -31.87 -0.21 -16.15
CA ARG A 467 -31.56 0.45 -14.88
C ARG A 467 -31.56 -0.57 -13.75
N LEU A 468 -30.46 -0.64 -13.00
CA LEU A 468 -30.34 -1.56 -11.88
C LEU A 468 -31.22 -1.10 -10.70
N PRO A 469 -31.79 -2.05 -9.92
CA PRO A 469 -32.41 -1.72 -8.65
C PRO A 469 -31.41 -1.01 -7.72
N PHE A 470 -31.87 0.00 -6.99
CA PHE A 470 -31.00 0.83 -6.15
C PHE A 470 -30.12 0.04 -5.18
N HIS A 471 -30.67 -0.98 -4.51
CA HIS A 471 -29.92 -1.82 -3.58
C HIS A 471 -28.78 -2.61 -4.26
N VAL A 472 -28.96 -3.02 -5.52
CA VAL A 472 -27.93 -3.73 -6.30
C VAL A 472 -26.82 -2.77 -6.68
N PHE A 473 -27.17 -1.57 -7.12
CA PHE A 473 -26.19 -0.51 -7.41
C PHE A 473 -25.39 -0.13 -6.17
N GLU A 474 -26.07 0.09 -5.03
CA GLU A 474 -25.43 0.40 -3.77
C GLU A 474 -24.50 -0.72 -3.29
N GLN A 475 -24.94 -1.97 -3.36
CA GLN A 475 -24.10 -3.13 -3.06
C GLN A 475 -22.88 -3.21 -3.99
N SER A 476 -23.06 -2.89 -5.27
CA SER A 476 -21.98 -2.85 -6.25
C SER A 476 -20.94 -1.78 -5.92
N ILE A 477 -21.33 -0.66 -5.32
CA ILE A 477 -20.38 0.34 -4.81
C ILE A 477 -19.59 -0.23 -3.62
N ARG A 478 -20.25 -0.94 -2.69
CA ARG A 478 -19.61 -1.51 -1.48
C ARG A 478 -18.62 -2.62 -1.79
N GLN A 479 -18.79 -3.32 -2.91
CA GLN A 479 -17.97 -4.46 -3.34
C GLN A 479 -17.10 -4.13 -4.56
N GLY A 480 -17.30 -2.95 -5.16
CA GLY A 480 -16.71 -2.56 -6.43
C GLY A 480 -15.25 -2.16 -6.31
N THR A 481 -14.61 -2.10 -7.47
CA THR A 481 -13.25 -1.57 -7.60
C THR A 481 -13.29 -0.22 -8.29
N VAL A 482 -12.13 0.39 -8.43
CA VAL A 482 -11.94 1.69 -9.08
C VAL A 482 -11.31 1.45 -10.44
N LEU A 483 -11.96 1.97 -11.50
CA LEU A 483 -11.47 1.97 -12.88
C LEU A 483 -10.25 2.89 -13.05
N GLY A 484 -10.24 3.98 -12.31
CA GLY A 484 -9.19 4.99 -12.33
C GLY A 484 -9.60 6.22 -11.53
N PHE A 485 -8.86 7.30 -11.69
CA PHE A 485 -9.09 8.57 -11.02
C PHE A 485 -9.29 9.70 -12.03
N ALA A 486 -10.02 10.73 -11.60
CA ALA A 486 -10.26 11.94 -12.37
C ALA A 486 -10.01 13.18 -11.49
N LEU A 487 -9.46 14.23 -12.08
CA LEU A 487 -9.34 15.54 -11.43
C LEU A 487 -10.53 16.40 -11.87
N VAL A 488 -11.25 16.98 -10.91
CA VAL A 488 -12.39 17.86 -11.18
C VAL A 488 -11.88 19.27 -11.54
N GLU A 489 -11.99 19.63 -12.81
CA GLU A 489 -11.58 20.96 -13.31
C GLU A 489 -12.65 22.02 -13.01
N SER A 490 -13.92 21.68 -13.26
CA SER A 490 -15.04 22.59 -13.03
C SER A 490 -16.33 21.83 -12.71
N VAL A 491 -17.12 22.38 -11.80
CA VAL A 491 -18.46 21.89 -11.45
C VAL A 491 -19.48 23.02 -11.62
N THR A 492 -20.61 22.70 -12.24
CA THR A 492 -21.83 23.52 -12.26
C THR A 492 -23.03 22.65 -11.88
N ALA A 493 -24.21 23.27 -11.72
CA ALA A 493 -25.45 22.56 -11.43
C ALA A 493 -25.83 21.51 -12.50
N GLU A 494 -25.40 21.72 -13.75
CA GLU A 494 -25.79 20.89 -14.90
C GLU A 494 -24.64 20.05 -15.46
N ARG A 495 -23.39 20.44 -15.20
CA ARG A 495 -22.21 19.84 -15.86
C ARG A 495 -21.04 19.65 -14.90
N LEU A 496 -20.33 18.57 -15.13
CA LEU A 496 -19.08 18.21 -14.45
C LEU A 496 -17.99 18.03 -15.52
N THR A 497 -16.91 18.81 -15.43
CA THR A 497 -15.75 18.66 -16.32
C THR A 497 -14.61 18.03 -15.55
N LEU A 498 -14.09 16.93 -16.11
CA LEU A 498 -13.09 16.08 -15.51
C LEU A 498 -11.86 15.98 -16.41
N LEU A 499 -10.68 16.04 -15.80
CA LEU A 499 -9.44 15.63 -16.42
C LEU A 499 -9.21 14.14 -16.10
N VAL A 500 -9.24 13.29 -17.13
CA VAL A 500 -9.09 11.84 -17.03
C VAL A 500 -7.83 11.35 -17.74
N SER A 501 -7.20 10.32 -17.19
CA SER A 501 -5.98 9.70 -17.72
C SER A 501 -6.30 8.26 -18.13
N GLY A 502 -6.24 7.94 -19.43
CA GLY A 502 -6.33 6.56 -19.93
C GLY A 502 -7.65 5.80 -19.68
N CYS A 503 -8.69 6.44 -19.14
CA CYS A 503 -9.95 5.79 -18.78
C CYS A 503 -11.08 6.27 -19.70
N PRO A 504 -11.57 5.45 -20.66
CA PRO A 504 -12.75 5.79 -21.42
C PRO A 504 -13.99 5.76 -20.52
N LEU A 505 -14.82 6.80 -20.60
CA LEU A 505 -16.05 6.91 -19.81
C LEU A 505 -17.27 6.71 -20.70
N ASP A 506 -18.04 5.66 -20.45
CA ASP A 506 -19.33 5.43 -21.10
C ASP A 506 -20.40 6.23 -20.36
N LYS A 507 -20.86 7.31 -21.00
CA LYS A 507 -21.80 8.28 -20.40
C LYS A 507 -23.21 7.71 -20.24
N GLU A 508 -23.53 6.62 -20.94
CA GLU A 508 -24.86 6.00 -20.92
C GLU A 508 -25.09 5.13 -19.69
N LEU A 509 -24.02 4.70 -19.00
CA LEU A 509 -24.11 3.74 -17.91
C LEU A 509 -24.46 4.37 -16.55
N GLY A 510 -24.59 5.69 -16.45
CA GLY A 510 -24.81 6.37 -15.18
C GLY A 510 -23.63 6.15 -14.21
N LEU A 511 -22.54 6.88 -14.45
CA LEU A 511 -21.25 6.68 -13.81
C LEU A 511 -21.28 7.04 -12.32
N CYS A 512 -20.58 6.27 -11.49
CA CYS A 512 -20.42 6.58 -10.07
C CYS A 512 -18.99 7.06 -9.76
N PHE A 513 -18.88 8.23 -9.11
CA PHE A 513 -17.62 8.75 -8.59
C PHE A 513 -17.62 8.72 -7.06
N LEU A 514 -16.53 8.22 -6.49
CA LEU A 514 -16.28 8.24 -5.06
C LEU A 514 -15.42 9.46 -4.72
N ILE A 515 -15.90 10.28 -3.78
CA ILE A 515 -15.16 11.45 -3.30
C ILE A 515 -13.94 10.96 -2.52
N THR A 516 -12.78 11.56 -2.80
CA THR A 516 -11.56 11.35 -2.04
C THR A 516 -11.22 12.59 -1.20
N GLU A 517 -10.37 12.44 -0.20
CA GLU A 517 -9.83 13.57 0.58
C GLU A 517 -8.71 14.32 -0.18
N GLU A 518 -8.40 13.89 -1.41
CA GLU A 518 -7.22 14.34 -2.15
C GLU A 518 -7.55 15.57 -3.01
N LEU A 519 -6.69 16.58 -2.89
CA LEU A 519 -6.79 17.86 -3.58
C LEU A 519 -5.52 18.10 -4.40
N LEU A 520 -5.71 18.46 -5.67
CA LEU A 520 -4.62 18.85 -6.55
C LEU A 520 -4.87 20.25 -7.10
N LYS A 521 -4.57 21.25 -6.28
CA LYS A 521 -4.60 22.66 -6.70
C LYS A 521 -3.57 22.90 -7.81
N SER A 522 -3.99 23.58 -8.87
CA SER A 522 -3.15 24.05 -9.97
C SER A 522 -1.94 24.82 -9.47
#